data_AF-A0AAD9KGC0-F1
#
_entry.id   AF-A0AAD9KGC0-F1
#
_cell.length_a   1.000
_cell.length_b   1.000
_cell.length_c   1.000
_cell.angle_alpha   90.00
_cell.angle_beta   90.00
_cell.angle_gamma   90.00
#
_symmetry.space_group_name_H-M   'P 1'
#
loop_
_entity.id
_entity.type
_entity.pdbx_description
1 polymer ?
#
loop_
_entity_poly.entity_id
_entity_poly.type
_entity_poly.pdbx_seq_one_letter_code
_entity_poly.pdbx_strand_id
1 'polypeptide(L)' 'MTETDTPIYVTNTQIENVESYIYLGQRYSARDKYQGNEIQRRITAGWTAFAKHRDIFKGNIGTCLKRQIYNS' A
#
# COMPACT_ATOMS: atom_id res chain seq x y z
N MET A 1 3.93 30.21 -3.94
CA MET A 1 4.94 29.64 -4.84
C MET A 1 4.34 28.38 -5.40
N THR A 2 3.89 28.41 -6.65
CA THR A 2 3.17 27.29 -7.31
C THR A 2 4.19 26.29 -7.84
N GLU A 3 4.32 25.14 -7.17
CA GLU A 3 5.06 24.00 -7.72
C GLU A 3 4.43 23.64 -9.08
N THR A 4 5.29 23.39 -10.07
CA THR A 4 4.94 23.20 -11.47
C THR A 4 4.00 22.01 -11.66
N ASP A 5 2.80 22.28 -12.17
CA ASP A 5 1.71 21.34 -12.49
C ASP A 5 2.06 20.48 -13.73
N THR A 6 3.21 19.80 -13.68
CA THR A 6 3.64 18.90 -14.75
C THR A 6 2.94 17.56 -14.54
N PRO A 7 2.10 17.11 -15.48
CA PRO A 7 1.36 15.87 -15.32
C PRO A 7 2.32 14.68 -15.29
N ILE A 8 2.23 13.88 -14.22
CA ILE A 8 3.01 12.67 -14.05
C ILE A 8 2.20 11.49 -14.59
N TYR A 9 2.80 10.68 -15.44
CA TYR A 9 2.16 9.50 -16.02
C TYR A 9 2.88 8.22 -15.58
N VAL A 10 2.12 7.26 -15.07
CA VAL A 10 2.58 5.89 -14.78
C VAL A 10 1.68 4.93 -15.54
N THR A 11 2.24 4.15 -16.46
CA THR A 11 1.48 3.16 -17.27
C THR A 11 0.25 3.80 -17.92
N ASN A 12 0.44 4.93 -18.60
CA ASN A 12 -0.63 5.74 -19.23
C ASN A 12 -1.71 6.29 -18.27
N THR A 13 -1.55 6.14 -16.96
CA THR A 13 -2.44 6.72 -15.96
C THR A 13 -1.83 8.00 -15.44
N GLN A 14 -2.56 9.11 -15.55
CA GLN A 14 -2.15 10.37 -14.93
C GLN A 14 -2.29 10.23 -13.41
N ILE A 15 -1.23 10.55 -12.68
CA ILE A 15 -1.21 10.53 -11.22
C ILE A 15 -0.93 11.94 -10.69
N GLU A 16 -1.48 12.21 -9.51
CA GLU A 16 -1.29 13.46 -8.80
C GLU A 16 0.10 13.52 -8.16
N ASN A 17 0.75 14.68 -8.24
CA ASN A 17 1.95 14.95 -7.46
C ASN A 17 1.52 15.32 -6.02
N VAL A 18 1.74 14.40 -5.09
CA VAL A 18 1.35 14.57 -3.69
C VAL A 18 2.59 14.64 -2.81
N GLU A 19 2.82 15.78 -2.17
CA GLU A 19 3.97 15.99 -1.29
C GLU A 19 3.93 15.07 -0.05
N SER A 20 2.72 14.80 0.45
CA SER A 20 2.49 13.89 1.58
C SER A 20 1.09 13.31 1.61
N TYR A 21 0.93 12.07 2.07
CA TYR A 21 -0.36 11.38 2.19
C TYR A 21 -0.52 10.71 3.55
N ILE A 22 -1.76 10.43 3.96
CA ILE A 22 -2.04 9.67 5.19
C ILE A 22 -2.32 8.22 4.82
N TYR A 23 -1.57 7.30 5.40
CA TYR A 23 -1.79 5.86 5.28
C TYR A 23 -1.91 5.24 6.66
N LEU A 24 -3.03 4.56 6.92
CA LEU A 24 -3.35 3.93 8.20
C LEU A 24 -3.13 4.86 9.41
N GLY A 25 -3.57 6.12 9.31
CA GLY A 25 -3.48 7.11 10.38
C GLY A 25 -2.12 7.77 10.56
N GLN A 26 -1.15 7.48 9.68
CA GLN A 26 0.17 8.11 9.72
C GLN A 26 0.45 8.91 8.45
N ARG A 27 1.04 10.10 8.61
CA ARG A 27 1.45 10.96 7.50
C ARG A 27 2.80 10.49 6.96
N TYR A 28 2.90 10.41 5.65
CA TYR A 28 4.10 10.04 4.90
C TYR A 28 4.41 11.13 3.88
N SER A 29 5.65 11.62 3.83
CA SER A 29 6.10 12.52 2.78
C SER A 29 7.14 11.85 1.89
N ALA A 30 7.12 12.18 0.61
CA ALA A 30 8.19 11.81 -0.33
C ALA A 30 9.53 12.50 0.01
N ARG A 31 9.50 13.59 0.80
CA ARG A 31 10.69 14.30 1.28
C ARG A 31 11.39 13.58 2.44
N ASP A 32 10.70 12.65 3.11
CA ASP A 32 11.28 11.85 4.17
C ASP A 32 12.23 10.79 3.57
N LYS A 33 13.54 10.96 3.79
CA LYS A 33 14.58 10.06 3.25
C LYS A 33 14.47 8.61 3.73
N TYR A 34 13.70 8.33 4.78
CA TYR A 34 13.64 7.02 5.44
C TYR A 34 12.22 6.44 5.47
N GLN A 35 11.75 5.99 4.30
CA GLN A 35 10.51 5.20 4.19
C GLN A 35 10.72 3.71 4.56
N GLY A 36 11.95 3.29 4.87
CA GLY A 36 12.27 1.89 5.20
C GLY A 36 11.43 1.32 6.36
N ASN A 37 11.16 2.13 7.39
CA ASN A 37 10.32 1.71 8.51
C ASN A 37 8.86 1.45 8.09
N GLU A 38 8.34 2.25 7.17
CA GLU A 38 6.99 2.07 6.62
C GLU A 38 6.91 0.80 5.77
N ILE A 39 7.88 0.60 4.88
CA ILE A 39 7.98 -0.56 4.01
C ILE A 39 8.03 -1.83 4.88
N GLN A 40 8.87 -1.83 5.90
CA GLN A 40 9.01 -2.97 6.82
C GLN A 40 7.70 -3.25 7.57
N ARG A 41 6.96 -2.21 7.98
CA ARG A 41 5.65 -2.38 8.61
C ARG A 41 4.61 -2.95 7.66
N ARG A 42 4.56 -2.50 6.39
CA ARG A 42 3.66 -3.06 5.36
C ARG A 42 3.96 -4.53 5.10
N ILE A 43 5.24 -4.88 4.97
CA ILE A 43 5.68 -6.28 4.82
C ILE A 43 5.21 -7.10 6.02
N THR A 44 5.46 -6.63 7.23
CA THR A 44 5.09 -7.32 8.47
C THR A 44 3.57 -7.48 8.61
N ALA A 45 2.80 -6.43 8.31
CA ALA A 45 1.34 -6.47 8.36
C ALA A 45 0.78 -7.48 7.34
N GLY A 46 1.32 -7.51 6.12
CA GLY A 46 0.90 -8.48 5.11
C GLY A 46 1.20 -9.93 5.50
N TRP A 47 2.39 -10.19 6.06
CA TRP A 47 2.71 -11.51 6.60
C TRP A 47 1.82 -11.90 7.77
N THR A 48 1.46 -10.94 8.63
CA THR A 48 0.57 -11.18 9.78
C THR A 48 -0.84 -11.56 9.31
N ALA A 49 -1.41 -10.81 8.37
CA ALA A 49 -2.73 -11.12 7.79
C ALA A 49 -2.74 -12.49 7.10
N PHE A 50 -1.68 -12.81 6.34
CA PHE A 50 -1.52 -14.12 5.73
C PHE A 50 -1.44 -15.25 6.76
N ALA A 51 -0.60 -15.09 7.79
CA ALA A 51 -0.40 -16.09 8.83
C ALA A 51 -1.70 -16.39 9.60
N LYS A 52 -2.49 -15.35 9.90
CA LYS A 52 -3.78 -15.46 10.60
C LYS A 52 -4.79 -16.34 9.84
N HIS A 53 -4.78 -16.32 8.51
CA HIS A 53 -5.72 -17.05 7.65
C HIS A 53 -5.02 -18.07 6.74
N ARG A 54 -3.87 -18.59 7.18
CA ARG A 54 -2.98 -19.44 6.38
C ARG A 54 -3.70 -20.64 5.75
N ASP A 55 -4.59 -21.28 6.49
CA ASP A 55 -5.30 -22.49 6.05
C ASP A 55 -6.29 -22.17 4.90
N ILE A 56 -6.94 -21.00 4.98
CA ILE A 56 -7.83 -20.50 3.94
C ILE A 56 -7.02 -20.11 2.69
N PHE A 57 -5.90 -19.42 2.87
CA PHE A 57 -5.06 -19.00 1.74
C PHE A 57 -4.39 -20.18 1.01
N LYS A 58 -4.05 -21.25 1.73
CA LYS A 58 -3.55 -22.50 1.16
C LYS A 58 -4.64 -23.39 0.56
N GLY A 59 -5.89 -23.20 0.96
CA GLY A 59 -7.02 -23.96 0.45
C GLY A 59 -7.36 -23.64 -1.00
N ASN A 60 -8.16 -24.54 -1.60
CA ASN A 60 -8.71 -24.38 -2.94
C ASN A 60 -9.94 -23.45 -2.92
N ILE A 61 -9.69 -22.17 -2.68
CA ILE A 61 -10.70 -21.10 -2.66
C ILE A 61 -10.37 -20.09 -3.76
N GLY A 62 -11.40 -19.55 -4.40
CA GLY A 62 -11.25 -18.54 -5.44
C GLY A 62 -10.56 -17.25 -4.93
N THR A 63 -9.75 -16.64 -5.77
CA THR A 63 -8.95 -15.45 -5.44
C THR A 63 -9.78 -14.28 -4.93
N CYS A 64 -11.03 -14.12 -5.41
CA CYS A 64 -11.95 -13.08 -4.94
C CYS A 64 -12.24 -13.19 -3.43
N LEU A 65 -12.56 -14.40 -2.96
CA LEU A 65 -12.84 -14.66 -1.54
C LEU A 65 -11.59 -14.52 -0.68
N LYS A 66 -10.44 -15.01 -1.18
CA LYS A 66 -9.14 -14.79 -0.51
C LYS A 66 -8.85 -13.31 -0.31
N ARG A 67 -9.12 -12.47 -1.31
CA ARG A 67 -8.95 -11.01 -1.22
C ARG A 67 -9.86 -10.38 -0.18
N GLN A 68 -11.12 -10.81 -0.06
CA GLN A 68 -12.02 -10.30 0.98
C GLN A 68 -11.49 -10.60 2.38
N ILE A 69 -11.02 -11.84 2.61
CA ILE A 69 -10.46 -12.27 3.90
C ILE A 69 -9.14 -11.56 4.23
N TYR A 70 -8.32 -11.25 3.24
CA TYR A 70 -7.08 -10.49 3.47
C TYR A 70 -7.37 -9.05 3.95
N ASN A 71 -8.49 -8.46 3.53
CA ASN A 71 -8.87 -7.08 3.83
C ASN A 71 -9.85 -6.95 5.01
N SER A 72 -10.22 -8.06 5.66
CA SER A 72 -11.17 -8.09 6.78
C SER A 72 -10.53 -7.82 8.14
#